data_AF-A0AB34SJ60-F1
#
_entry.id   AF-A0AB34SJ60-F1
#
_cell.length_a   1.000
_cell.length_b   1.000
_cell.length_c   1.000
_cell.angle_alpha   90.00
_cell.angle_beta   90.00
_cell.angle_gamma   90.00
#
_symmetry.space_group_name_H-M   'P 1'
#
loop_
_entity.id
_entity.type
_entity.pdbx_description
1 polymer ?
#
loop_
_entity_poly.entity_id
_entity_poly.type
_entity_poly.pdbx_seq_one_letter_code
_entity_poly.pdbx_strand_id
1 'polypeptide(L)'
;MGNLFLDNYKIKNKLYIENNLREVFKAKLGIKFSDGLYVPRAYCIVENIFKGIIDNKQSKDKKGDILEVYSKDVIGMFFNNIQHTSYDNNRNEQDLIIEFEDKILFVECKSQNFKNIFIEGNDAAQIKEKHFEDVIVKACEQCQRGKEYLINNKTAIYYNSNKKKGRSKVLEVNNTSHKKIFKIVVVLYEYLDLAELSSRYLEEKYKDTWIVNILALNKILWTSNRINGVSTFFEYLEYRIQKYFGMESIHCDELA
;
A
#
# COMPACT_ATOMS: atom_id res chain seq x y z
N MET A 1 -17.44 7.10 -25.66
CA MET A 1 -17.83 7.50 -24.28
C MET A 1 -18.76 6.53 -23.56
N GLY A 2 -19.57 5.70 -24.25
CA GLY A 2 -20.65 4.90 -23.62
C GLY A 2 -20.26 3.80 -22.62
N ASN A 3 -18.97 3.53 -22.38
CA ASN A 3 -18.53 2.52 -21.42
C ASN A 3 -17.80 3.11 -20.19
N LEU A 4 -17.61 4.42 -20.14
CA LEU A 4 -16.93 5.11 -19.03
C LEU A 4 -17.89 5.50 -17.89
N PHE A 5 -19.19 5.53 -18.16
CA PHE A 5 -20.22 5.87 -17.17
C PHE A 5 -21.21 4.70 -17.02
N LEU A 6 -21.74 4.51 -15.82
CA LEU A 6 -22.84 3.58 -15.56
C LEU A 6 -24.17 4.24 -15.90
N ASP A 7 -25.02 3.56 -16.64
CA ASP A 7 -26.38 4.07 -16.83
C ASP A 7 -27.20 3.89 -15.55
N ASN A 8 -27.89 4.94 -15.09
CA ASN A 8 -28.65 4.91 -13.84
C ASN A 8 -29.65 3.75 -13.76
N TYR A 9 -30.31 3.38 -14.87
CA TYR A 9 -31.28 2.28 -14.90
C TYR A 9 -30.66 0.90 -14.60
N LYS A 10 -29.33 0.77 -14.69
CA LYS A 10 -28.60 -0.44 -14.29
C LYS A 10 -28.41 -0.51 -12.78
N ILE A 11 -28.61 0.58 -12.04
CA ILE A 11 -28.53 0.65 -10.58
C ILE A 11 -29.89 0.25 -10.00
N LYS A 12 -30.03 -1.03 -9.60
CA LYS A 12 -31.23 -1.56 -8.92
C LYS A 12 -30.97 -1.70 -7.42
N ASN A 13 -31.99 -1.60 -6.56
CA ASN A 13 -31.85 -1.82 -5.10
C ASN A 13 -31.14 -3.15 -4.75
N LYS A 14 -31.32 -4.20 -5.55
CA LYS A 14 -30.63 -5.49 -5.40
C LYS A 14 -29.09 -5.40 -5.52
N LEU A 15 -28.57 -4.40 -6.24
CA LEU A 15 -27.13 -4.13 -6.36
C LEU A 15 -26.53 -3.45 -5.12
N TYR A 16 -27.34 -3.00 -4.16
CA TYR A 16 -26.83 -2.58 -2.85
C TYR A 16 -26.70 -3.76 -1.88
N ILE A 17 -27.40 -4.87 -2.18
CA ILE A 17 -27.58 -6.02 -1.28
C ILE A 17 -26.75 -7.23 -1.74
N GLU A 18 -26.71 -7.52 -3.05
CA GLU A 18 -26.12 -8.75 -3.59
C GLU A 18 -24.77 -8.55 -4.32
N ASN A 19 -24.49 -7.34 -4.80
CA ASN A 19 -23.20 -6.99 -5.41
C ASN A 19 -22.61 -5.82 -4.64
N ASN A 20 -21.30 -5.83 -4.38
CA ASN A 20 -20.67 -4.64 -3.81
C ASN A 20 -20.75 -3.52 -4.87
N LEU A 21 -21.27 -2.33 -4.54
CA LEU A 21 -21.22 -1.13 -5.38
C LEU A 21 -19.86 -0.95 -6.07
N ARG A 22 -18.77 -1.27 -5.37
CA ARG A 22 -17.40 -1.24 -5.90
C ARG A 22 -17.17 -2.15 -7.13
N GLU A 23 -17.95 -3.21 -7.32
CA GLU A 23 -17.87 -4.08 -8.50
C GLU A 23 -18.54 -3.44 -9.72
N VAL A 24 -19.67 -2.78 -9.49
CA VAL A 24 -20.44 -2.12 -10.53
C VAL A 24 -19.67 -0.91 -11.10
N PHE A 25 -18.97 -0.19 -10.23
CA PHE A 25 -18.15 0.99 -10.58
C PHE A 25 -16.77 0.69 -11.17
N LYS A 26 -16.41 -0.58 -11.40
CA LYS A 26 -15.12 -0.96 -12.01
C LYS A 26 -14.90 -0.29 -13.36
N ALA A 27 -13.76 0.40 -13.49
CA ALA A 27 -13.39 1.18 -14.68
C ALA A 27 -14.39 2.31 -15.03
N LYS A 28 -15.18 2.80 -14.07
CA LYS A 28 -16.21 3.83 -14.30
C LYS A 28 -15.79 5.16 -13.69
N LEU A 29 -16.10 6.23 -14.42
CA LEU A 29 -15.90 7.63 -14.03
C LEU A 29 -17.10 8.21 -13.26
N GLY A 30 -18.26 7.55 -13.29
CA GLY A 30 -19.47 8.07 -12.68
C GLY A 30 -20.76 7.42 -13.18
N ILE A 31 -21.89 8.04 -12.87
CA ILE A 31 -23.22 7.61 -13.29
C ILE A 31 -23.76 8.60 -14.33
N LYS A 32 -24.37 8.07 -15.40
CA LYS A 32 -25.11 8.82 -16.40
C LYS A 32 -26.61 8.74 -16.11
N PHE A 33 -27.23 9.91 -16.02
CA PHE A 33 -28.68 10.11 -15.94
C PHE A 33 -29.22 10.59 -17.28
N SER A 34 -30.54 10.66 -17.42
CA SER A 34 -31.20 11.18 -18.61
C SER A 34 -30.93 12.67 -18.84
N ASP A 35 -30.70 13.41 -17.76
CA ASP A 35 -30.56 14.86 -17.69
C ASP A 35 -29.16 15.34 -17.27
N GLY A 36 -28.22 14.43 -17.01
CA GLY A 36 -26.88 14.82 -16.59
C GLY A 36 -25.92 13.67 -16.27
N LEU A 37 -24.76 14.04 -15.74
CA LEU A 37 -23.72 13.12 -15.27
C LEU A 37 -23.44 13.41 -13.80
N TYR A 38 -23.38 12.35 -12.98
CA TYR A 38 -22.79 12.40 -11.66
C TYR A 38 -21.37 11.86 -11.72
N VAL A 39 -20.41 12.68 -11.35
CA VAL A 39 -19.00 12.32 -11.24
C VAL A 39 -18.64 12.37 -9.75
N PRO A 40 -18.24 11.24 -9.12
CA PRO A 40 -17.86 11.22 -7.73
C PRO A 40 -16.54 11.98 -7.52
N ARG A 41 -16.12 12.15 -6.26
CA ARG A 41 -14.84 12.79 -5.94
C ARG A 41 -13.68 12.09 -6.65
N ALA A 42 -12.64 12.85 -7.01
CA ALA A 42 -11.51 12.38 -7.80
C ALA A 42 -10.86 11.09 -7.24
N TYR A 43 -10.73 10.99 -5.92
CA TYR A 43 -10.25 9.78 -5.23
C TYR A 43 -11.02 8.52 -5.65
N CYS A 44 -12.35 8.58 -5.62
CA CYS A 44 -13.22 7.46 -5.98
C CYS A 44 -13.08 7.09 -7.46
N ILE A 45 -12.86 8.07 -8.34
CA ILE A 45 -12.63 7.82 -9.78
C ILE A 45 -11.32 7.06 -9.98
N VAL A 46 -10.23 7.51 -9.33
CA VAL A 46 -8.92 6.86 -9.44
C VAL A 46 -9.00 5.43 -8.91
N GLU A 47 -9.62 5.21 -7.75
CA GLU A 47 -9.86 3.88 -7.20
C GLU A 47 -10.61 2.99 -8.19
N ASN A 48 -11.69 3.49 -8.78
CA ASN A 48 -12.51 2.76 -9.75
C ASN A 48 -11.74 2.38 -11.02
N ILE A 49 -10.93 3.30 -11.57
CA ILE A 49 -10.09 3.04 -12.75
C ILE A 49 -9.04 1.99 -12.41
N PHE A 50 -8.30 2.18 -11.31
CA PHE A 50 -7.22 1.29 -10.91
C PHE A 50 -7.73 -0.13 -10.66
N LYS A 51 -8.92 -0.25 -10.04
CA LYS A 51 -9.63 -1.51 -9.90
C LYS A 51 -9.97 -2.16 -11.24
N GLY A 52 -10.44 -1.37 -12.19
CA GLY A 52 -10.70 -1.82 -13.56
C GLY A 52 -9.47 -2.41 -14.24
N ILE A 53 -8.31 -1.77 -14.04
CA ILE A 53 -7.02 -2.22 -14.58
C ILE A 53 -6.58 -3.53 -13.93
N ILE A 54 -6.62 -3.60 -12.60
CA ILE A 54 -6.13 -4.76 -11.84
C ILE A 54 -7.03 -5.97 -11.97
N ASP A 55 -8.35 -5.78 -12.06
CA ASP A 55 -9.29 -6.89 -12.22
C ASP A 55 -9.51 -7.32 -13.68
N ASN A 56 -8.84 -6.66 -14.62
CA ASN A 56 -8.79 -7.13 -16.00
C ASN A 56 -8.10 -8.51 -16.05
N LYS A 57 -8.66 -9.45 -16.83
CA LYS A 57 -8.07 -10.77 -17.07
C LYS A 57 -6.62 -10.69 -17.57
N GLN A 58 -6.28 -9.66 -18.34
CA GLN A 58 -4.92 -9.43 -18.86
C GLN A 58 -3.92 -9.06 -17.77
N SER A 59 -4.40 -8.58 -16.62
CA SER A 59 -3.57 -8.13 -15.49
C SER A 59 -3.50 -9.14 -14.36
N LYS A 60 -4.15 -10.31 -14.48
CA LYS A 60 -4.31 -11.28 -13.38
C LYS A 60 -2.99 -11.66 -12.71
N ASP A 61 -1.95 -11.86 -13.51
CA ASP A 61 -0.62 -12.29 -13.03
C ASP A 61 0.35 -11.12 -12.85
N LYS A 62 -0.11 -9.88 -13.02
CA LYS A 62 0.69 -8.64 -12.95
C LYS A 62 0.18 -7.65 -11.91
N LYS A 63 -0.79 -8.05 -11.07
CA LYS A 63 -1.43 -7.15 -10.11
C LYS A 63 -0.42 -6.55 -9.13
N GLY A 64 0.51 -7.38 -8.64
CA GLY A 64 1.61 -6.97 -7.75
C GLY A 64 2.46 -5.91 -8.43
N ASP A 65 3.03 -6.27 -9.58
CA ASP A 65 3.87 -5.40 -10.40
C ASP A 65 3.21 -4.04 -10.71
N ILE A 66 1.92 -4.02 -11.04
CA ILE A 66 1.19 -2.77 -11.31
C ILE A 66 1.15 -1.87 -10.07
N LEU A 67 0.86 -2.44 -8.89
CA LEU A 67 0.84 -1.68 -7.65
C LEU A 67 2.25 -1.21 -7.26
N GLU A 68 3.26 -2.05 -7.42
CA GLU A 68 4.65 -1.68 -7.14
C GLU A 68 5.13 -0.54 -8.03
N VAL A 69 4.92 -0.63 -9.35
CA VAL A 69 5.29 0.43 -10.30
C VAL A 69 4.55 1.73 -9.96
N TYR A 70 3.25 1.66 -9.71
CA TYR A 70 2.49 2.86 -9.35
C TYR A 70 2.92 3.44 -8.00
N SER A 71 3.26 2.59 -7.02
CA SER A 71 3.77 3.04 -5.72
C SER A 71 5.13 3.69 -5.85
N LYS A 72 6.01 3.13 -6.68
CA LYS A 72 7.29 3.74 -7.05
C LYS A 72 7.09 5.10 -7.70
N ASP A 73 6.14 5.24 -8.63
CA ASP A 73 5.87 6.52 -9.29
C ASP A 73 5.37 7.57 -8.29
N VAL A 74 4.41 7.22 -7.43
CA VAL A 74 3.89 8.10 -6.37
C VAL A 74 4.99 8.56 -5.42
N ILE A 75 5.82 7.62 -4.92
CA ILE A 75 6.92 7.93 -4.00
C ILE A 75 8.04 8.70 -4.74
N GLY A 76 8.30 8.36 -6.00
CA GLY A 76 9.32 8.96 -6.87
C GLY A 76 9.09 10.43 -7.19
N MET A 77 7.89 10.95 -6.97
CA MET A 77 7.63 12.39 -7.01
C MET A 77 8.33 13.16 -5.88
N PHE A 78 8.69 12.48 -4.79
CA PHE A 78 9.23 13.09 -3.57
C PHE A 78 10.64 12.59 -3.22
N PHE A 79 11.02 11.40 -3.70
CA PHE A 79 12.32 10.78 -3.41
C PHE A 79 13.07 10.44 -4.70
N ASN A 80 14.37 10.75 -4.74
CA ASN A 80 15.22 10.49 -5.91
C ASN A 80 15.85 9.10 -5.90
N ASN A 81 16.18 8.57 -4.72
CA ASN A 81 16.92 7.32 -4.56
C ASN A 81 15.97 6.17 -4.21
N ILE A 82 15.28 5.65 -5.22
CA ILE A 82 14.35 4.52 -5.08
C ILE A 82 14.86 3.33 -5.87
N GLN A 83 15.15 2.24 -5.15
CA GLN A 83 15.40 0.94 -5.76
C GLN A 83 14.11 0.16 -5.84
N HIS A 84 13.86 -0.47 -6.99
CA HIS A 84 12.66 -1.26 -7.26
C HIS A 84 13.04 -2.71 -7.55
N THR A 85 12.35 -3.64 -6.90
CA THR A 85 12.55 -5.09 -6.95
C THR A 85 14.02 -5.46 -6.71
N SER A 86 14.46 -5.30 -5.46
CA SER A 86 15.84 -5.50 -5.05
C SER A 86 16.02 -6.74 -4.20
N TYR A 87 17.14 -7.43 -4.38
CA TYR A 87 17.43 -8.69 -3.70
C TYR A 87 18.62 -8.57 -2.77
N ASP A 88 18.53 -9.12 -1.56
CA ASP A 88 19.66 -9.22 -0.65
C ASP A 88 20.64 -10.35 -1.05
N ASN A 89 21.70 -10.54 -0.26
CA ASN A 89 22.65 -11.64 -0.47
C ASN A 89 22.02 -13.04 -0.35
N ASN A 90 20.95 -13.17 0.41
CA ASN A 90 20.19 -14.40 0.63
C ASN A 90 19.15 -14.66 -0.46
N ARG A 91 18.99 -13.73 -1.40
CA ARG A 91 18.00 -13.71 -2.49
C ARG A 91 16.58 -13.39 -2.02
N ASN A 92 16.44 -12.79 -0.84
CA ASN A 92 15.16 -12.24 -0.42
C ASN A 92 14.88 -10.97 -1.19
N GLU A 93 13.69 -10.88 -1.74
CA GLU A 93 13.19 -9.71 -2.46
C GLU A 93 12.63 -8.67 -1.49
N GLN A 94 12.78 -7.41 -1.87
CA GLN A 94 12.11 -6.26 -1.32
C GLN A 94 11.59 -5.39 -2.47
N ASP A 95 10.31 -5.04 -2.45
CA ASP A 95 9.67 -4.33 -3.56
C ASP A 95 10.29 -2.95 -3.76
N LEU A 96 10.33 -2.10 -2.72
CA LEU A 96 11.04 -0.82 -2.80
C LEU A 96 11.97 -0.61 -1.60
N ILE A 97 13.13 -0.01 -1.89
CA ILE A 97 14.06 0.50 -0.88
C ILE A 97 14.36 1.96 -1.22
N ILE A 98 14.09 2.85 -0.27
CA ILE A 98 14.33 4.28 -0.41
C ILE A 98 15.37 4.72 0.60
N GLU A 99 16.42 5.41 0.12
CA GLU A 99 17.41 6.07 0.98
C GLU A 99 17.15 7.58 1.02
N PHE A 100 17.06 8.12 2.24
CA PHE A 100 16.93 9.55 2.48
C PHE A 100 17.77 9.93 3.70
N GLU A 101 18.88 10.63 3.48
CA GLU A 101 19.82 11.03 4.54
C GLU A 101 20.29 9.82 5.38
N ASP A 102 20.06 9.85 6.68
CA ASP A 102 20.31 8.79 7.64
C ASP A 102 19.16 7.78 7.75
N LYS A 103 18.14 7.87 6.88
CA LYS A 103 16.91 7.06 6.94
C LYS A 103 16.85 6.08 5.77
N ILE A 104 16.33 4.89 6.05
CA ILE A 104 16.00 3.86 5.07
C ILE A 104 14.52 3.53 5.22
N LEU A 105 13.79 3.55 4.12
CA LEU A 105 12.40 3.16 4.07
C LEU A 105 12.24 1.90 3.21
N PHE A 106 11.74 0.84 3.83
CA PHE A 106 11.30 -0.37 3.14
C PHE A 106 9.82 -0.28 2.83
N VAL A 107 9.45 -0.57 1.59
CA VAL A 107 8.05 -0.63 1.16
C VAL A 107 7.77 -1.98 0.55
N GLU A 108 6.68 -2.59 1.00
CA GLU A 108 6.14 -3.83 0.43
C GLU A 108 4.72 -3.56 -0.09
N CYS A 109 4.42 -3.99 -1.31
CA CYS A 109 3.18 -3.73 -2.01
C CYS A 109 2.32 -5.01 -2.06
N LYS A 110 1.05 -4.92 -1.63
CA LYS A 110 0.10 -6.03 -1.70
C LYS A 110 -1.16 -5.64 -2.46
N SER A 111 -1.27 -6.19 -3.67
CA SER A 111 -2.38 -5.96 -4.60
C SER A 111 -3.50 -7.00 -4.49
N GLN A 112 -3.38 -7.98 -3.59
CA GLN A 112 -4.41 -9.00 -3.43
C GLN A 112 -5.75 -8.34 -3.12
N ASN A 113 -6.75 -8.62 -3.96
CA ASN A 113 -8.12 -8.28 -3.65
C ASN A 113 -8.48 -9.06 -2.38
N PHE A 114 -8.72 -8.35 -1.29
CA PHE A 114 -9.61 -8.83 -0.25
C PHE A 114 -10.99 -9.00 -0.92
N LYS A 115 -11.22 -10.17 -1.55
CA LYS A 115 -12.54 -10.49 -2.11
C LYS A 115 -13.53 -10.34 -0.98
N ASN A 116 -14.60 -9.57 -1.20
CA ASN A 116 -15.66 -9.41 -0.22
C ASN A 116 -16.19 -10.79 0.15
N ILE A 117 -15.93 -11.21 1.39
CA ILE A 117 -16.61 -12.33 1.99
C ILE A 117 -17.84 -11.73 2.67
N PHE A 118 -18.99 -12.26 2.25
CA PHE A 118 -20.39 -11.98 2.55
C PHE A 118 -20.73 -10.97 3.67
N ILE A 119 -21.81 -10.23 3.41
CA ILE A 119 -22.52 -9.39 4.36
C ILE A 119 -23.31 -10.34 5.29
N GLU A 120 -23.04 -10.23 6.59
CA GLU A 120 -23.68 -10.88 7.75
C GLU A 120 -23.22 -12.30 8.18
N GLY A 121 -22.95 -12.42 9.49
CA GLY A 121 -22.57 -13.65 10.21
C GLY A 121 -21.25 -13.50 11.00
N ASN A 122 -21.18 -14.04 12.23
CA ASN A 122 -19.96 -14.02 13.07
C ASN A 122 -18.75 -14.67 12.37
N ASP A 123 -18.99 -15.62 11.47
CA ASP A 123 -17.93 -16.31 10.71
C ASP A 123 -17.27 -15.41 9.65
N ALA A 124 -17.99 -14.40 9.13
CA ALA A 124 -17.45 -13.50 8.12
C ALA A 124 -16.35 -12.59 8.68
N ALA A 125 -16.41 -12.21 9.96
CA ALA A 125 -15.39 -11.40 10.61
C ALA A 125 -14.10 -12.18 10.86
N GLN A 126 -14.20 -13.42 11.34
CA GLN A 126 -13.04 -14.28 11.59
C GLN A 126 -12.31 -14.69 10.30
N ILE A 127 -13.04 -15.02 9.24
CA ILE A 127 -12.41 -15.36 7.95
C ILE A 127 -11.72 -14.11 7.36
N LYS A 128 -12.32 -12.93 7.54
CA LYS A 128 -11.76 -11.63 7.16
C LYS A 128 -10.46 -11.33 7.89
N GLU A 129 -10.42 -11.55 9.20
CA GLU A 129 -9.23 -11.37 10.04
C GLU A 129 -8.13 -12.35 9.62
N LYS A 130 -8.45 -13.63 9.43
CA LYS A 130 -7.48 -14.65 9.03
C LYS A 130 -6.85 -14.41 7.66
N HIS A 131 -7.65 -14.09 6.63
CA HIS A 131 -7.10 -13.74 5.31
C HIS A 131 -6.31 -12.43 5.35
N PHE A 132 -6.68 -11.51 6.22
CA PHE A 132 -5.92 -10.29 6.45
C PHE A 132 -4.56 -10.58 7.08
N GLU A 133 -4.53 -11.34 8.17
CA GLU A 133 -3.30 -11.79 8.84
C GLU A 133 -2.38 -12.47 7.83
N ASP A 134 -2.91 -13.42 7.05
CA ASP A 134 -2.13 -14.18 6.07
C ASP A 134 -1.42 -13.35 5.00
N VAL A 135 -1.92 -12.15 4.67
CA VAL A 135 -1.38 -11.29 3.60
C VAL A 135 -0.53 -10.17 4.17
N ILE A 136 -1.03 -9.49 5.19
CA ILE A 136 -0.39 -8.31 5.75
C ILE A 136 0.72 -8.69 6.70
N VAL A 137 0.58 -9.76 7.48
CA VAL A 137 1.69 -10.26 8.31
C VAL A 137 2.86 -10.69 7.43
N LYS A 138 2.60 -11.37 6.30
CA LYS A 138 3.66 -11.72 5.34
C LYS A 138 4.35 -10.48 4.77
N ALA A 139 3.60 -9.42 4.46
CA ALA A 139 4.18 -8.17 4.00
C ALA A 139 5.05 -7.52 5.08
N CYS A 140 4.57 -7.48 6.32
CA CYS A 140 5.33 -7.02 7.48
C CYS A 140 6.60 -7.85 7.71
N GLU A 141 6.52 -9.18 7.53
CA GLU A 141 7.67 -10.10 7.59
C GLU A 141 8.72 -9.77 6.54
N GLN A 142 8.31 -9.46 5.30
CA GLN A 142 9.24 -9.07 4.26
C GLN A 142 9.99 -7.78 4.63
N CYS A 143 9.28 -6.73 5.05
CA CYS A 143 9.92 -5.50 5.54
C CYS A 143 10.80 -5.75 6.78
N GLN A 144 10.36 -6.62 7.69
CA GLN A 144 11.12 -6.97 8.89
C GLN A 144 12.42 -7.69 8.54
N ARG A 145 12.42 -8.61 7.57
CA ARG A 145 13.64 -9.24 7.06
C ARG A 145 14.59 -8.22 6.43
N GLY A 146 14.06 -7.24 5.69
CA GLY A 146 14.85 -6.13 5.14
C GLY A 146 15.55 -5.34 6.25
N LYS A 147 14.82 -4.98 7.30
CA LYS A 147 15.34 -4.32 8.51
C LYS A 147 16.43 -5.14 9.20
N GLU A 148 16.17 -6.43 9.45
CA GLU A 148 17.13 -7.32 10.11
C GLU A 148 18.39 -7.53 9.28
N TYR A 149 18.26 -7.69 7.98
CA TYR A 149 19.41 -7.78 7.07
C TYR A 149 20.27 -6.53 7.16
N LEU A 150 19.67 -5.35 7.19
CA LEU A 150 20.40 -4.08 7.30
C LEU A 150 21.12 -3.95 8.65
N ILE A 151 20.43 -4.21 9.77
CA ILE A 151 20.98 -4.09 11.13
C ILE A 151 22.11 -5.09 11.38
N ASN A 152 22.00 -6.31 10.86
CA ASN A 152 22.97 -7.39 11.13
C ASN A 152 24.23 -7.32 10.27
N ASN A 153 24.34 -6.36 9.34
CA ASN A 153 25.49 -6.24 8.44
C ASN A 153 26.04 -4.82 8.50
N LYS A 154 27.35 -4.64 8.74
CA LYS A 154 28.02 -3.32 8.69
C LYS A 154 27.83 -2.61 7.34
N THR A 155 27.81 -3.42 6.26
CA THR A 155 27.53 -3.01 4.89
C THR A 155 26.48 -3.95 4.31
N ALA A 156 25.31 -3.42 3.96
CA ALA A 156 24.23 -4.17 3.32
C ALA A 156 24.25 -3.91 1.80
N ILE A 157 24.24 -4.98 0.99
CA ILE A 157 24.33 -4.87 -0.47
C ILE A 157 23.10 -5.53 -1.08
N TYR A 158 22.46 -4.79 -1.98
CA TYR A 158 21.30 -5.26 -2.75
C TYR A 158 21.62 -5.34 -4.24
N TYR A 159 20.90 -6.24 -4.92
CA TYR A 159 21.14 -6.60 -6.31
C TYR A 159 19.86 -6.52 -7.13
N ASN A 160 20.00 -6.34 -8.44
CA ASN A 160 18.89 -6.33 -9.40
C ASN A 160 18.31 -7.72 -9.74
N SER A 161 18.83 -8.80 -9.15
CA SER A 161 18.36 -10.15 -9.44
C SER A 161 18.63 -11.14 -8.32
N ASN A 162 17.70 -12.08 -8.13
CA ASN A 162 17.88 -13.25 -7.27
C ASN A 162 18.90 -14.28 -7.83
N LYS A 163 19.30 -14.17 -9.10
CA LYS A 163 20.29 -15.06 -9.72
C LYS A 163 21.71 -14.61 -9.38
N LYS A 164 22.42 -15.39 -8.56
CA LYS A 164 23.81 -15.06 -8.14
C LYS A 164 24.76 -14.82 -9.33
N LYS A 165 24.61 -15.59 -10.41
CA LYS A 165 25.41 -15.42 -11.62
C LYS A 165 24.86 -14.26 -12.45
N GLY A 166 25.66 -13.21 -12.63
CA GLY A 166 25.34 -12.07 -13.50
C GLY A 166 24.51 -10.95 -12.87
N ARG A 167 24.10 -11.08 -11.60
CA ARG A 167 23.47 -9.95 -10.87
C ARG A 167 24.47 -8.82 -10.66
N SER A 168 23.97 -7.59 -10.73
CA SER A 168 24.75 -6.37 -10.46
C SER A 168 24.28 -5.74 -9.16
N LYS A 169 25.20 -5.11 -8.42
CA LYS A 169 24.85 -4.30 -7.25
C LYS A 169 24.00 -3.11 -7.70
N VAL A 170 22.93 -2.82 -6.97
CA VAL A 170 22.07 -1.64 -7.20
C VAL A 170 22.05 -0.67 -6.03
N LEU A 171 22.36 -1.18 -4.83
CA LEU A 171 22.44 -0.37 -3.61
C LEU A 171 23.47 -0.97 -2.66
N GLU A 172 24.24 -0.09 -2.02
CA GLU A 172 25.18 -0.43 -0.97
C GLU A 172 24.99 0.56 0.18
N VAL A 173 24.47 0.07 1.31
CA VAL A 173 24.24 0.87 2.52
C VAL A 173 25.37 0.58 3.50
N ASN A 174 26.19 1.60 3.75
CA ASN A 174 27.28 1.55 4.72
C ASN A 174 26.86 2.15 6.07
N ASN A 175 27.58 1.79 7.14
CA ASN A 175 27.35 2.29 8.50
C ASN A 175 25.89 2.11 8.95
N THR A 176 25.35 0.93 8.68
CA THR A 176 23.95 0.56 8.90
C THR A 176 23.44 0.78 10.32
N SER A 177 24.32 0.69 11.33
CA SER A 177 23.96 0.92 12.74
C SER A 177 23.50 2.34 13.05
N HIS A 178 23.82 3.32 12.19
CA HIS A 178 23.44 4.71 12.36
C HIS A 178 22.19 5.07 11.55
N LYS A 179 21.66 4.12 10.76
CA LYS A 179 20.50 4.38 9.90
C LYS A 179 19.20 4.18 10.69
N LYS A 180 18.27 5.13 10.58
CA LYS A 180 16.90 4.97 11.07
C LYS A 180 16.08 4.21 10.03
N ILE A 181 15.36 3.18 10.45
CA ILE A 181 14.65 2.27 9.53
C ILE A 181 13.15 2.44 9.69
N PHE A 182 12.47 2.65 8.57
CA PHE A 182 11.02 2.75 8.46
C PHE A 182 10.50 1.62 7.58
N LYS A 183 9.27 1.17 7.86
CA LYS A 183 8.61 0.09 7.12
C LYS A 183 7.18 0.52 6.79
N ILE A 184 6.81 0.36 5.52
CA ILE A 184 5.45 0.60 5.05
C ILE A 184 4.97 -0.63 4.28
N VAL A 185 3.72 -1.02 4.51
CA VAL A 185 2.99 -1.94 3.63
C VAL A 185 1.95 -1.13 2.87
N VAL A 186 2.11 -1.05 1.55
CA VAL A 186 1.18 -0.39 0.65
C VAL A 186 0.18 -1.39 0.14
N VAL A 187 -1.09 -1.15 0.44
CA VAL A 187 -2.21 -1.93 -0.07
C VAL A 187 -2.93 -1.15 -1.16
N LEU A 188 -3.63 -1.87 -2.02
CA LEU A 188 -4.50 -1.21 -2.98
C LEU A 188 -5.77 -0.65 -2.31
N TYR A 189 -6.36 -1.42 -1.38
CA TYR A 189 -7.65 -1.07 -0.79
C TYR A 189 -7.51 -0.79 0.69
N GLU A 190 -8.22 0.23 1.13
CA GLU A 190 -8.57 0.39 2.53
C GLU A 190 -9.55 -0.72 2.94
N TYR A 191 -9.19 -1.42 4.01
CA TYR A 191 -9.95 -2.55 4.52
C TYR A 191 -10.12 -2.38 6.02
N LEU A 192 -11.36 -2.36 6.51
CA LEU A 192 -11.71 -2.29 7.93
C LEU A 192 -10.90 -1.25 8.74
N ASP A 193 -10.66 -0.07 8.18
CA ASP A 193 -9.90 1.01 8.84
C ASP A 193 -8.49 0.55 9.29
N LEU A 194 -7.89 -0.41 8.57
CA LEU A 194 -6.61 -1.01 8.92
C LEU A 194 -5.45 -0.05 9.02
N ALA A 195 -5.46 0.97 8.19
CA ALA A 195 -4.43 1.99 8.26
C ALA A 195 -4.47 2.70 9.62
N GLU A 196 -5.60 2.67 10.32
CA GLU A 196 -5.88 3.24 11.65
C GLU A 196 -5.70 2.20 12.76
N LEU A 197 -6.11 0.94 12.54
CA LEU A 197 -6.20 -0.11 13.57
C LEU A 197 -5.23 -1.29 13.43
N SER A 198 -4.27 -1.27 12.49
CA SER A 198 -3.38 -2.41 12.23
C SER A 198 -2.64 -2.93 13.46
N SER A 199 -2.33 -2.06 14.42
CA SER A 199 -1.67 -2.42 15.68
C SER A 199 -2.48 -3.39 16.54
N ARG A 200 -3.80 -3.50 16.35
CA ARG A 200 -4.65 -4.47 17.05
C ARG A 200 -4.48 -5.90 16.54
N TYR A 201 -4.07 -6.05 15.28
CA TYR A 201 -3.98 -7.33 14.60
C TYR A 201 -2.53 -7.81 14.40
N LEU A 202 -1.56 -6.92 14.60
CA LEU A 202 -0.14 -7.23 14.40
C LEU A 202 0.55 -7.63 15.71
N GLU A 203 1.39 -8.66 15.61
CA GLU A 203 2.36 -8.98 16.66
C GLU A 203 3.30 -7.80 16.93
N GLU A 204 3.81 -7.72 18.16
CA GLU A 204 4.60 -6.59 18.66
C GLU A 204 5.83 -6.25 17.79
N LYS A 205 6.44 -7.26 17.15
CA LYS A 205 7.59 -7.09 16.22
C LYS A 205 7.23 -6.44 14.88
N TYR A 206 5.95 -6.39 14.54
CA TYR A 206 5.45 -5.84 13.27
C TYR A 206 4.76 -4.48 13.45
N LYS A 207 4.39 -4.10 14.68
CA LYS A 207 3.69 -2.83 14.98
C LYS A 207 4.46 -1.57 14.59
N ASP A 208 5.76 -1.66 14.33
CA ASP A 208 6.58 -0.58 13.75
C ASP A 208 6.48 -0.51 12.21
N THR A 209 5.43 -1.11 11.63
CA THR A 209 5.13 -1.09 10.19
C THR A 209 3.83 -0.36 9.96
N TRP A 210 3.88 0.74 9.21
CA TRP A 210 2.66 1.45 8.84
C TRP A 210 1.99 0.76 7.64
N ILE A 211 0.70 0.46 7.75
CA ILE A 211 -0.09 -0.09 6.65
C ILE A 211 -0.94 1.05 6.10
N VAL A 212 -0.93 1.22 4.78
CA VAL A 212 -1.62 2.34 4.14
C VAL A 212 -2.07 1.97 2.75
N ASN A 213 -3.24 2.48 2.33
CA ASN A 213 -3.64 2.34 0.93
C ASN A 213 -2.88 3.36 0.05
N ILE A 214 -2.63 3.01 -1.21
CA ILE A 214 -1.80 3.85 -2.11
C ILE A 214 -2.32 5.28 -2.29
N LEU A 215 -3.62 5.49 -2.22
CA LEU A 215 -4.21 6.82 -2.39
C LEU A 215 -4.04 7.69 -1.14
N ALA A 216 -4.20 7.12 0.05
CA ALA A 216 -3.89 7.79 1.31
C ALA A 216 -2.39 8.11 1.42
N LEU A 217 -1.51 7.16 1.04
CA LEU A 217 -0.06 7.41 0.97
C LEU A 217 0.26 8.61 0.08
N ASN A 218 -0.32 8.67 -1.13
CA ASN A 218 -0.14 9.78 -2.04
C ASN A 218 -0.57 11.12 -1.40
N LYS A 219 -1.75 11.15 -0.76
CA LYS A 219 -2.25 12.36 -0.08
C LYS A 219 -1.31 12.80 1.05
N ILE A 220 -0.84 11.86 1.88
CA ILE A 220 0.09 12.15 2.98
C ILE A 220 1.41 12.70 2.44
N LEU A 221 2.03 12.04 1.46
CA LEU A 221 3.28 12.51 0.84
C LEU A 221 3.15 13.93 0.27
N TRP A 222 2.08 14.21 -0.48
CA TRP A 222 1.80 15.55 -0.99
C TRP A 222 1.64 16.59 0.12
N THR A 223 0.89 16.25 1.16
CA THR A 223 0.58 17.20 2.23
C THR A 223 1.81 17.46 3.10
N SER A 224 2.56 16.41 3.47
CA SER A 224 3.85 16.54 4.16
C SER A 224 4.82 17.41 3.36
N ASN A 225 4.94 17.14 2.06
CA ASN A 225 5.83 17.90 1.19
C ASN A 225 5.48 19.39 1.13
N ARG A 226 4.19 19.72 1.15
CA ARG A 226 3.71 21.11 1.19
C ARG A 226 3.97 21.83 2.51
N ILE A 227 4.01 21.10 3.62
CA ILE A 227 4.25 21.67 4.95
C ILE A 227 5.73 22.01 5.10
N ASN A 228 6.61 21.00 5.01
CA ASN A 228 8.05 21.19 5.15
C ASN A 228 8.87 20.07 4.47
N GLY A 229 8.42 19.62 3.30
CA GLY A 229 9.14 18.61 2.53
C GLY A 229 9.03 17.19 3.09
N VAL A 230 9.95 16.34 2.64
CA VAL A 230 10.00 14.91 2.98
C VAL A 230 10.26 14.65 4.47
N SER A 231 10.91 15.58 5.18
CA SER A 231 11.17 15.42 6.63
C SER A 231 9.87 15.30 7.42
N THR A 232 8.84 16.09 7.10
CA THR A 232 7.50 15.98 7.72
C THR A 232 6.84 14.63 7.46
N PHE A 233 7.14 13.98 6.33
CA PHE A 233 6.64 12.63 6.09
C PHE A 233 7.25 11.62 7.05
N PHE A 234 8.56 11.71 7.33
CA PHE A 234 9.19 10.85 8.32
C PHE A 234 8.71 11.14 9.75
N GLU A 235 8.50 12.40 10.11
CA GLU A 235 7.88 12.77 11.40
C GLU A 235 6.49 12.13 11.54
N TYR A 236 5.69 12.19 10.48
CA TYR A 236 4.39 11.53 10.44
C TYR A 236 4.52 10.00 10.57
N LEU A 237 5.45 9.37 9.86
CA LEU A 237 5.70 7.93 10.00
C LEU A 237 6.08 7.56 11.43
N GLU A 238 6.94 8.35 12.08
CA GLU A 238 7.33 8.16 13.47
C GLU A 238 6.10 8.22 14.38
N TYR A 239 5.25 9.22 14.21
CA TYR A 239 4.00 9.33 14.95
C TYR A 239 3.10 8.10 14.73
N ARG A 240 2.92 7.65 13.49
CA ARG A 240 2.06 6.49 13.16
C ARG A 240 2.54 5.17 13.76
N ILE A 241 3.84 5.00 13.96
CA ILE A 241 4.43 3.78 14.51
C ILE A 241 4.72 3.87 16.02
N GLN A 242 4.43 5.01 16.66
CA GLN A 242 4.59 5.14 18.10
C GLN A 242 3.60 4.22 18.84
N LYS A 243 4.13 3.45 19.78
CA LYS A 243 3.40 2.47 20.59
C LYS A 243 2.54 3.12 21.68
N TYR A 244 1.81 4.18 21.39
CA TYR A 244 0.82 4.71 22.33
C TYR A 244 -0.50 3.97 22.12
N PHE A 245 -0.80 3.06 23.05
CA PHE A 245 -2.05 2.27 23.17
C PHE A 245 -3.35 3.10 23.25
N GLY A 246 -3.32 4.40 22.94
CA GLY A 246 -4.47 5.30 23.09
C GLY A 246 -4.58 6.42 22.06
N MET A 247 -3.71 6.49 21.04
CA MET A 247 -3.88 7.41 19.91
C MET A 247 -4.08 6.63 18.62
N GLU A 248 -5.30 6.13 18.44
CA GLU A 248 -5.78 5.73 17.14
C GLU A 248 -6.22 7.02 16.44
N SER A 249 -5.51 7.42 15.38
CA SER A 249 -6.03 8.49 14.51
C SER A 249 -7.39 8.05 14.00
N ILE A 250 -8.39 8.93 14.11
CA ILE A 250 -9.74 8.69 13.61
C ILE A 250 -9.72 8.53 12.08
N HIS A 251 -8.67 9.05 11.41
CA HIS A 251 -8.47 8.95 9.98
C HIS A 251 -6.98 8.77 9.59
N CYS A 252 -6.67 7.78 8.74
CA CYS A 252 -5.30 7.54 8.27
C CYS A 252 -4.76 8.60 7.27
N ASP A 253 -5.65 9.47 6.78
CA ASP A 253 -5.37 10.48 5.77
C ASP A 253 -5.35 11.91 6.34
N GLU A 254 -5.29 12.04 7.67
CA GLU A 254 -5.04 13.28 8.40
C GLU A 254 -3.58 13.36 8.84
N LEU A 255 -2.92 14.49 8.55
CA LEU A 255 -1.67 14.86 9.22
C LEU A 255 -2.06 15.49 10.55
N ALA A 256 -1.62 14.89 11.66
CA ALA A 256 -1.75 15.44 13.00
C ALA A 256 -0.81 16.64 13.21
#